data_AF-A0A8S1REP6-F1
#
_entry.id   AF-A0A8S1REP6-F1
#
_cell.length_a   1.000
_cell.length_b   1.000
_cell.length_c   1.000
_cell.angle_alpha   90.00
_cell.angle_beta   90.00
_cell.angle_gamma   90.00
#
_symmetry.space_group_name_H-M   'P 1'
#
loop_
_entity.id
_entity.type
_entity.pdbx_description
1 polymer ?
#
loop_
_entity_poly.entity_id
_entity_poly.type
_entity_poly.pdbx_seq_one_letter_code
_entity_poly.pdbx_strand_id
1 'polypeptide(L)'
;MFEITPLMKQLAATGCYLAINIVLLTFYTSLPSGTNTSNFDGYKGLSIAGNIFMMIGFLSIVAMHFKYLYYGALGIVVTMNLGLFLLLIGMGLGSEFYKYLDYNAAVAFWFIHLAIDVLGMQILLKVHKDNQGNAPEPAPVTKNVAQPQVQS
;
A
#
# COMPACT_ATOMS: atom_id res chain seq x y z
N MET A 1 2.69 -31.78 -10.01
CA MET A 1 2.07 -30.95 -8.96
C MET A 1 2.97 -29.73 -8.80
N PHE A 2 2.51 -28.52 -9.13
CA PHE A 2 3.32 -27.31 -8.95
C PHE A 2 3.41 -27.01 -7.45
N GLU A 3 4.61 -27.03 -6.88
CA GLU A 3 4.81 -26.56 -5.51
C GLU A 3 4.62 -25.03 -5.47
N ILE A 4 3.64 -24.59 -4.70
CA ILE A 4 3.34 -23.17 -4.53
C ILE A 4 4.42 -22.57 -3.62
N THR A 5 5.31 -21.78 -4.22
CA THR A 5 6.37 -21.10 -3.46
C THR A 5 5.81 -19.99 -2.55
N PRO A 6 6.50 -19.63 -1.46
CA PRO A 6 6.11 -18.51 -0.61
C PRO A 6 5.91 -17.20 -1.37
N LEU A 7 6.75 -16.94 -2.39
CA LEU A 7 6.66 -15.79 -3.28
C LEU A 7 5.33 -15.77 -4.06
N MET A 8 4.91 -16.90 -4.62
CA MET A 8 3.64 -17.02 -5.35
C MET A 8 2.44 -16.71 -4.44
N LYS A 9 2.49 -17.12 -3.17
CA LYS A 9 1.43 -16.80 -2.19
C LYS A 9 1.36 -15.30 -1.89
N GLN A 10 2.51 -14.63 -1.73
CA GLN A 10 2.57 -13.19 -1.45
C GLN A 10 2.11 -12.36 -2.66
N LEU A 11 2.52 -12.74 -3.87
CA LEU A 11 2.04 -12.13 -5.11
C LEU A 11 0.54 -12.30 -5.30
N ALA A 12 0.00 -13.50 -5.03
CA ALA A 12 -1.44 -13.75 -5.10
C ALA A 12 -2.22 -12.91 -4.09
N ALA A 13 -1.73 -12.77 -2.85
CA ALA A 13 -2.35 -11.92 -1.84
C ALA A 13 -2.34 -10.44 -2.26
N THR A 14 -1.19 -9.93 -2.72
CA THR A 14 -1.05 -8.56 -3.22
C THR A 14 -2.00 -8.30 -4.41
N GLY A 15 -2.10 -9.27 -5.33
CA GLY A 15 -3.02 -9.20 -6.46
C GLY A 15 -4.50 -9.21 -6.05
N CYS A 16 -4.85 -9.96 -5.01
CA CYS A 16 -6.20 -9.95 -4.45
C CYS A 16 -6.55 -8.57 -3.86
N TYR A 17 -5.64 -7.95 -3.11
CA TYR A 17 -5.83 -6.60 -2.57
C TYR A 17 -5.94 -5.54 -3.67
N LEU A 18 -5.15 -5.66 -4.74
CA LEU A 18 -5.28 -4.81 -5.92
C LEU A 18 -6.66 -4.98 -6.58
N ALA A 19 -7.15 -6.21 -6.73
CA ALA A 19 -8.47 -6.47 -7.28
C ALA A 19 -9.60 -5.85 -6.45
N ILE A 20 -9.49 -5.89 -5.11
CA ILE A 20 -10.47 -5.22 -4.24
C ILE A 20 -10.46 -3.71 -4.49
N ASN A 21 -9.29 -3.07 -4.60
CA ASN A 21 -9.21 -1.64 -4.95
C ASN A 21 -9.86 -1.33 -6.31
N ILE A 22 -9.73 -2.20 -7.31
CA ILE A 22 -10.40 -2.04 -8.61
C ILE A 22 -11.92 -2.08 -8.47
N VAL A 23 -12.45 -3.01 -7.66
CA VAL A 23 -13.89 -3.10 -7.39
C VAL A 23 -14.38 -1.85 -6.66
N LEU A 24 -13.63 -1.37 -5.68
CA LEU A 24 -13.94 -0.15 -4.93
C LEU A 24 -13.92 1.09 -5.83
N LEU A 25 -12.89 1.23 -6.67
CA LEU A 25 -12.81 2.28 -7.69
C LEU A 25 -14.03 2.24 -8.62
N THR A 26 -14.41 1.06 -9.09
CA THR A 26 -15.58 0.88 -9.94
C THR A 26 -16.85 1.34 -9.23
N PHE A 27 -17.03 0.97 -7.96
CA PHE A 27 -18.13 1.45 -7.13
C PHE A 27 -18.18 2.99 -7.07
N TYR A 28 -17.08 3.65 -6.68
CA TYR A 28 -17.04 5.12 -6.58
C TYR A 28 -17.29 5.83 -7.91
N THR A 29 -16.77 5.29 -9.02
CA THR A 29 -17.01 5.87 -10.35
C THR A 29 -18.47 5.73 -10.80
N SER A 30 -19.13 4.64 -10.42
CA SER A 30 -20.53 4.35 -10.76
C SER A 30 -21.54 5.17 -9.97
N LEU A 31 -21.13 5.79 -8.85
CA LEU A 31 -22.01 6.65 -8.07
C LEU A 31 -22.50 7.83 -8.93
N PRO A 32 -23.82 8.02 -9.08
CA PRO A 32 -24.37 9.12 -9.87
C PRO A 32 -23.98 10.44 -9.22
N SER A 33 -23.46 11.39 -10.00
CA SER A 33 -23.22 12.76 -9.53
C SER A 33 -24.55 13.38 -9.12
N GLY A 34 -24.70 13.72 -7.84
CA GLY A 34 -25.89 14.36 -7.31
C GLY A 34 -25.98 15.81 -7.83
N THR A 35 -27.13 16.19 -8.37
CA THR A 35 -27.33 17.48 -9.06
C THR A 35 -27.20 18.73 -8.19
N ASN A 36 -26.94 18.67 -6.87
CA ASN A 36 -26.99 19.85 -6.00
C ASN A 36 -26.12 19.86 -4.71
N THR A 37 -25.07 19.04 -4.57
CA THR A 37 -24.18 19.16 -3.38
C THR A 37 -22.70 19.06 -3.76
N SER A 38 -21.98 20.18 -3.70
CA SER A 38 -20.53 20.27 -3.95
C SER A 38 -19.70 19.29 -3.10
N ASN A 39 -20.18 18.96 -1.90
CA ASN A 39 -19.54 17.99 -1.01
C ASN A 39 -19.59 16.55 -1.55
N PHE A 40 -20.62 16.20 -2.32
CA PHE A 40 -20.75 14.86 -2.90
C PHE A 40 -19.75 14.61 -4.02
N ASP A 41 -19.59 15.58 -4.93
CA ASP A 41 -18.57 15.50 -5.97
C ASP A 41 -17.15 15.51 -5.35
N GLY A 42 -16.96 16.25 -4.25
CA GLY A 42 -15.74 16.20 -3.45
C GLY A 42 -15.46 14.81 -2.85
N TYR A 43 -16.45 14.18 -2.22
CA TYR A 43 -16.35 12.80 -1.72
C TYR A 43 -15.98 11.82 -2.82
N LYS A 44 -16.69 11.88 -3.96
CA LYS A 44 -16.46 10.99 -5.11
C LYS A 44 -15.05 11.17 -5.67
N GLY A 45 -14.65 12.40 -5.93
CA GLY A 45 -13.33 12.73 -6.49
C GLY A 45 -12.18 12.30 -5.58
N LEU A 46 -12.28 12.59 -4.29
CA LEU A 46 -11.25 12.21 -3.31
C LEU A 46 -11.20 10.69 -3.06
N SER A 47 -12.35 10.02 -3.08
CA SER A 47 -12.40 8.55 -2.93
C SER A 47 -11.82 7.82 -4.14
N ILE A 48 -12.05 8.35 -5.35
CA ILE A 48 -11.42 7.87 -6.58
C ILE A 48 -9.92 8.10 -6.54
N ALA A 49 -9.49 9.35 -6.24
CA ALA A 49 -8.08 9.70 -6.18
C ALA A 49 -7.34 8.82 -5.15
N GLY A 50 -7.88 8.69 -3.95
CA GLY A 50 -7.27 7.88 -2.91
C GLY A 50 -7.17 6.40 -3.27
N ASN A 51 -8.20 5.82 -3.91
CA ASN A 51 -8.10 4.45 -4.46
C ASN A 51 -7.00 4.31 -5.51
N ILE A 52 -6.86 5.27 -6.42
CA ILE A 52 -5.80 5.25 -7.44
C ILE A 52 -4.42 5.24 -6.77
N PHE A 53 -4.20 6.10 -5.77
CA PHE A 53 -2.95 6.11 -5.01
C PHE A 53 -2.67 4.77 -4.32
N MET A 54 -3.68 4.15 -3.68
CA MET A 54 -3.51 2.83 -3.07
C MET A 54 -3.20 1.75 -4.11
N MET A 55 -3.86 1.77 -5.27
CA MET A 55 -3.56 0.85 -6.38
C MET A 55 -2.12 0.99 -6.88
N ILE A 56 -1.62 2.22 -7.05
CA ILE A 56 -0.22 2.48 -7.43
C ILE A 56 0.74 1.92 -6.37
N GLY A 57 0.39 2.06 -5.09
CA GLY A 57 1.10 1.43 -3.98
C GLY A 57 1.18 -0.08 -4.11
N PHE A 58 0.04 -0.76 -4.33
CA PHE A 58 0.01 -2.22 -4.53
C PHE A 58 0.78 -2.69 -5.77
N LEU A 59 0.67 -1.98 -6.89
CA LEU A 59 1.47 -2.27 -8.09
C LEU A 59 2.98 -2.13 -7.82
N SER A 60 3.35 -1.15 -7.01
CA SER A 60 4.74 -0.94 -6.61
C SER A 60 5.22 -2.01 -5.61
N ILE A 61 4.34 -2.51 -4.73
CA ILE A 61 4.61 -3.69 -3.89
C ILE A 61 4.85 -4.93 -4.76
N VAL A 62 4.05 -5.15 -5.81
CA VAL A 62 4.28 -6.25 -6.78
C VAL A 62 5.67 -6.11 -7.41
N ALA A 63 6.05 -4.91 -7.85
CA ALA A 63 7.39 -4.68 -8.41
C ALA A 63 8.52 -5.02 -7.40
N MET A 64 8.33 -4.70 -6.12
CA MET A 64 9.33 -4.98 -5.09
C MET A 64 9.51 -6.46 -4.74
N HIS A 65 8.54 -7.31 -5.04
CA HIS A 65 8.72 -8.76 -4.89
C HIS A 65 9.83 -9.29 -5.83
N PHE A 66 10.10 -8.61 -6.95
CA PHE A 66 11.17 -8.97 -7.89
C PHE A 66 12.49 -8.30 -7.56
N LYS A 67 12.47 -7.06 -7.07
CA LYS A 67 13.66 -6.31 -6.70
C LYS A 67 13.37 -5.32 -5.57
N TYR A 68 13.95 -5.57 -4.41
CA TYR A 68 13.82 -4.65 -3.29
C TYR A 68 14.68 -3.39 -3.49
N LEU A 69 14.04 -2.22 -3.39
CA LEU A 69 14.68 -0.92 -3.39
C LEU A 69 14.22 -0.16 -2.16
N TYR A 70 15.15 0.15 -1.24
CA TYR A 70 14.81 0.81 0.03
C TYR A 70 14.01 2.11 -0.16
N TYR A 71 14.45 2.98 -1.08
CA TYR A 71 13.71 4.20 -1.41
C TYR A 71 12.37 3.93 -2.11
N GLY A 72 12.25 2.81 -2.82
CA GLY A 72 10.98 2.34 -3.39
C GLY A 72 9.99 1.95 -2.30
N ALA A 73 10.45 1.22 -1.28
CA ALA A 73 9.63 0.87 -0.12
C ALA A 73 9.13 2.11 0.63
N LEU A 74 9.99 3.11 0.83
CA LEU A 74 9.60 4.38 1.44
C LEU A 74 8.58 5.14 0.58
N GLY A 75 8.78 5.17 -0.74
CA GLY A 75 7.82 5.74 -1.69
C GLY A 75 6.45 5.06 -1.64
N ILE A 76 6.42 3.73 -1.47
CA ILE A 76 5.16 2.96 -1.31
C ILE A 76 4.44 3.36 -0.03
N VAL A 77 5.14 3.45 1.11
CA VAL A 77 4.53 3.89 2.37
C VAL A 77 3.89 5.26 2.20
N VAL A 78 4.62 6.22 1.63
CA VAL A 78 4.11 7.58 1.40
C VAL A 78 2.89 7.56 0.47
N THR A 79 2.97 6.82 -0.64
CA THR A 79 1.91 6.76 -1.65
C THR A 79 0.63 6.13 -1.09
N MET A 80 0.75 5.02 -0.36
CA MET A 80 -0.39 4.33 0.25
C MET A 80 -1.03 5.17 1.36
N ASN A 81 -0.23 5.76 2.25
CA ASN A 81 -0.74 6.66 3.29
C ASN A 81 -1.42 7.90 2.69
N LEU A 82 -0.85 8.49 1.64
CA LEU A 82 -1.50 9.60 0.93
C LEU A 82 -2.85 9.17 0.35
N GLY A 83 -2.92 7.99 -0.25
CA GLY A 83 -4.18 7.40 -0.73
C GLY A 83 -5.22 7.25 0.39
N LEU A 84 -4.80 6.71 1.54
CA LEU A 84 -5.64 6.59 2.73
C LEU A 84 -6.10 7.95 3.25
N PHE A 85 -5.22 8.96 3.31
CA PHE A 85 -5.60 10.32 3.73
C PHE A 85 -6.64 10.95 2.80
N LEU A 86 -6.46 10.83 1.48
CA LEU A 86 -7.45 11.33 0.52
C LEU A 86 -8.80 10.64 0.69
N LEU A 87 -8.80 9.32 0.91
CA LEU A 87 -10.01 8.56 1.24
C LEU A 87 -10.67 9.10 2.51
N LEU A 88 -9.91 9.30 3.60
CA LEU A 88 -10.42 9.81 4.88
C LEU A 88 -11.04 11.20 4.73
N ILE A 89 -10.40 12.11 3.99
CA ILE A 89 -10.94 13.45 3.72
C ILE A 89 -12.23 13.33 2.89
N GLY A 90 -12.21 12.52 1.82
CA GLY A 90 -13.39 12.27 1.01
C GLY A 90 -14.56 11.79 1.87
N MET A 91 -14.31 10.83 2.77
CA MET A 91 -15.31 10.30 3.68
C MET A 91 -15.87 11.35 4.64
N GLY A 92 -15.03 12.23 5.19
CA GLY A 92 -15.50 13.36 6.01
C GLY A 92 -16.49 14.26 5.25
N LEU A 93 -16.18 14.58 3.98
CA LEU A 93 -17.06 15.38 3.12
C LEU A 93 -18.35 14.64 2.75
N GLY A 94 -18.30 13.32 2.60
CA GLY A 94 -19.43 12.45 2.28
C GLY A 94 -20.33 12.08 3.46
N SER A 95 -20.04 12.57 4.67
CA SER A 95 -20.72 12.16 5.91
C SER A 95 -22.24 12.38 5.89
N GLU A 96 -22.72 13.45 5.26
CA GLU A 96 -24.16 13.70 5.08
C GLU A 96 -24.81 12.72 4.09
N PHE A 97 -24.03 12.18 3.15
CA PHE A 97 -24.50 11.22 2.16
C PHE A 97 -24.72 9.82 2.74
N TYR A 98 -24.08 9.48 3.85
CA TYR A 98 -24.24 8.18 4.51
C TYR A 98 -25.67 7.92 5.00
N LYS A 99 -26.47 8.98 5.18
CA LYS A 99 -27.89 8.86 5.48
C LYS A 99 -28.68 8.28 4.30
N TYR A 100 -28.22 8.48 3.06
CA TYR A 100 -28.88 8.02 1.83
C TYR A 100 -28.44 6.63 1.37
N LEU A 101 -27.27 6.17 1.81
CA LEU A 101 -26.65 4.91 1.36
C LEU A 101 -26.79 3.76 2.38
N ASP A 102 -27.68 3.89 3.36
CA ASP A 102 -27.72 3.09 4.59
C ASP A 102 -26.34 3.09 5.26
N TYR A 103 -26.14 3.98 6.24
CA TYR A 103 -24.90 4.28 6.99
C TYR A 103 -23.89 3.11 7.13
N ASN A 104 -24.40 1.88 7.30
CA ASN A 104 -23.66 0.63 7.31
C ASN A 104 -22.76 0.37 6.08
N ALA A 105 -23.20 0.67 4.85
CA ALA A 105 -22.43 0.36 3.64
C ALA A 105 -21.19 1.25 3.51
N ALA A 106 -21.34 2.56 3.75
CA ALA A 106 -20.23 3.49 3.69
C ALA A 106 -19.19 3.24 4.80
N VAL A 107 -19.65 2.91 6.00
CA VAL A 107 -18.78 2.52 7.12
C VAL A 107 -18.09 1.19 6.83
N ALA A 108 -18.76 0.21 6.22
CA ALA A 108 -18.12 -1.04 5.82
C ALA A 108 -17.01 -0.81 4.79
N PHE A 109 -17.24 0.04 3.79
CA PHE A 109 -16.20 0.43 2.83
C PHE A 109 -15.00 1.08 3.51
N TRP A 110 -15.21 1.90 4.54
CA TRP A 110 -14.10 2.48 5.31
C TRP A 110 -13.21 1.41 5.95
N PHE A 111 -13.81 0.45 6.67
CA PHE A 111 -13.06 -0.62 7.31
C PHE A 111 -12.35 -1.52 6.29
N ILE A 112 -12.93 -1.71 5.10
CA ILE A 112 -12.27 -2.44 4.01
C ILE A 112 -11.00 -1.71 3.55
N HIS A 113 -11.05 -0.40 3.30
CA HIS A 113 -9.86 0.36 2.87
C HIS A 113 -8.78 0.35 3.95
N LEU A 114 -9.16 0.53 5.21
CA LEU A 114 -8.22 0.51 6.33
C LEU A 114 -7.58 -0.88 6.53
N ALA A 115 -8.38 -1.94 6.42
CA ALA A 115 -7.86 -3.31 6.48
C ALA A 115 -6.88 -3.59 5.33
N ILE A 116 -7.21 -3.16 4.11
CA ILE A 116 -6.34 -3.34 2.94
C ILE A 116 -5.02 -2.59 3.11
N ASP A 117 -5.05 -1.35 3.60
CA ASP A 117 -3.83 -0.57 3.84
C ASP A 117 -2.92 -1.25 4.87
N VAL A 118 -3.49 -1.69 6.01
CA VAL A 118 -2.75 -2.45 7.03
C VAL A 118 -2.16 -3.74 6.46
N LEU A 119 -2.92 -4.49 5.66
CA LEU A 119 -2.44 -5.72 5.03
C LEU A 119 -1.33 -5.44 4.00
N GLY A 120 -1.41 -4.32 3.27
CA GLY A 120 -0.36 -3.86 2.37
C GLY A 120 0.95 -3.54 3.11
N MET A 121 0.86 -2.85 4.26
CA MET A 121 2.02 -2.59 5.11
C MET A 121 2.63 -3.89 5.67
N GLN A 122 1.82 -4.88 6.03
CA GLN A 122 2.32 -6.18 6.47
C GLN A 122 3.08 -6.92 5.36
N ILE A 123 2.58 -6.89 4.11
CA ILE A 123 3.30 -7.45 2.96
C ILE A 123 4.62 -6.72 2.77
N LEU A 124 4.60 -5.38 2.81
CA LEU A 124 5.79 -4.56 2.66
C LEU A 124 6.89 -4.93 3.68
N LEU A 125 6.51 -5.07 4.96
CA LEU A 125 7.41 -5.50 6.03
C LEU A 125 7.96 -6.90 5.79
N LYS A 126 7.14 -7.80 5.24
CA LYS A 126 7.55 -9.16 4.92
C LYS A 126 8.55 -9.19 3.77
N VAL A 127 8.28 -8.48 2.67
CA VAL A 127 9.20 -8.32 1.54
C VAL A 127 10.53 -7.74 2.02
N HIS A 128 10.51 -6.75 2.93
CA HIS A 128 11.71 -6.20 3.54
C HIS A 128 12.53 -7.26 4.29
N LYS A 129 11.90 -8.04 5.18
CA LYS A 129 12.56 -9.12 5.95
C LYS A 129 13.15 -10.20 5.05
N ASP A 130 12.40 -10.64 4.04
CA ASP A 130 12.82 -11.68 3.10
C ASP A 130 14.06 -11.23 2.28
N ASN A 131 14.20 -9.92 2.03
CA ASN A 131 15.38 -9.36 1.34
C ASN A 131 16.57 -9.08 2.28
N GLN A 132 16.34 -8.78 3.57
CA GLN A 132 17.43 -8.64 4.54
C GLN A 132 18.05 -10.00 4.93
N GLY A 133 17.24 -11.07 4.98
CA GLY A 133 17.74 -12.43 5.26
C GLY A 133 18.57 -13.05 4.13
N ASN A 134 18.54 -12.47 2.93
CA ASN A 134 19.30 -12.90 1.74
C ASN A 134 20.48 -11.96 1.41
N ALA A 135 20.79 -11.00 2.28
CA ALA A 135 21.98 -10.17 2.12
C ALA A 135 23.24 -11.05 2.28
N PRO A 136 24.20 -11.03 1.34
CA PRO A 136 25.49 -11.69 1.54
C PRO A 136 26.11 -11.15 2.82
N GLU A 137 26.64 -12.04 3.65
CA GLU A 137 27.44 -11.68 4.83
C GLU A 137 28.42 -10.55 4.44
N PRO A 138 28.49 -9.44 5.20
CA PRO A 138 29.53 -8.46 4.94
C PRO A 138 30.88 -9.17 5.07
N ALA A 139 31.66 -9.17 4.00
CA ALA A 139 32.99 -9.78 3.99
C ALA A 139 33.75 -9.35 5.25
N PRO A 140 34.43 -10.28 5.95
CA PRO A 140 35.12 -9.96 7.18
C PRO A 140 36.07 -8.80 6.91
N VAL A 141 35.89 -7.70 7.65
CA VAL A 141 36.77 -6.53 7.59
C VAL A 141 38.16 -7.01 7.99
N THR A 142 39.03 -7.20 7.00
CA THR A 142 40.46 -7.41 7.24
C THR A 142 40.97 -6.13 7.89
N LYS A 143 41.04 -6.12 9.22
CA LYS A 143 41.77 -5.08 9.94
C LYS A 143 43.23 -5.20 9.49
N ASN A 144 43.66 -4.30 8.61
CA ASN A 144 45.08 -4.04 8.41
C ASN A 144 45.59 -3.47 9.73
N VAL A 145 46.10 -4.36 10.59
CA VAL A 145 46.89 -3.97 11.76
C VAL A 145 48.21 -3.46 11.21
N ALA A 146 48.29 -2.15 10.96
CA ALA A 146 49.56 -1.49 10.79
C ALA A 146 50.35 -1.66 12.10
N GLN A 147 51.33 -2.56 12.10
CA GLN A 147 52.28 -2.71 13.19
C GLN A 147 53.10 -1.41 13.30
N PRO A 148 53.24 -0.81 14.50
CA PRO A 148 54.18 0.28 14.68
C PRO A 148 55.61 -0.28 14.61
N GLN A 149 56.40 0.20 13.65
CA GLN A 149 57.84 -0.02 13.67
C GLN A 149 58.45 0.72 14.85
N VAL A 150 58.90 -0.02 15.86
CA VAL A 150 59.78 0.50 16.91
C VAL A 150 61.17 0.62 16.29
N GLN A 151 61.63 1.85 16.02
CA GLN A 151 63.02 2.13 15.68
C GLN A 151 63.83 2.20 16.97
N SER A 152 64.78 1.26 17.11
CA SER A 152 65.89 1.28 18.07
C SER A 152 67.10 1.98 17.48
#